data_AF-A0A438J8L7-F1
#
_entry.id   AF-A0A438J8L7-F1
#
_cell.length_a   1.000
_cell.length_b   1.000
_cell.length_c   1.000
_cell.angle_alpha   90.00
_cell.angle_beta   90.00
_cell.angle_gamma   90.00
#
_symmetry.space_group_name_H-M   'P 1'
#
loop_
_entity.id
_entity.type
_entity.pdbx_description
1 polymer ?
#
loop_
_entity_poly.entity_id
_entity_poly.type
_entity_poly.pdbx_seq_one_letter_code
_entity_poly.pdbx_strand_id
1 'polypeptide(L)'
;MAKNGKKVGGWKGSATVLLGKGTFQRGRGGFREAQQEGETGRGKMERKYEKIAKDDESVEGRERRLYEASVTGSVNSLKRLIAKDPLTLARAAVTCFNETPLHVAAMLGHLDFASYLLTHKPDMTRALDLRGRSPLHLASANGYVEMVNILLSSNPDACLIRDEDGRMPLHLAVMKGEVEVTRMLVGARPQVTRYKLDQGETILHSAVKQNRLGALKLLVELAGEVEFVNSKDDYGNTVLHTATALKQYETAKYLVERPEMEVNAVNGNGFTALDIIQHTPRDLKGMEIRESLVKAGALSSRNIPALPGKGHQLMGESGITMVIENPQLYPPPPPPAAVPTEAKTSTPLRGREKKIHENKKEWTMKKRDALMVAATLIAGMAFQAAVNPPGGVWGEEKRPVMVRRC
;
A
#
# COMPACT_ATOMS: atom_id res chain seq x y z
N MET A 1 27.86 -56.63 20.04
CA MET A 1 29.25 -56.33 19.61
C MET A 1 29.40 -54.81 19.60
N ALA A 2 29.92 -54.22 20.69
CA ALA A 2 31.24 -53.56 20.77
C ALA A 2 31.33 -52.29 19.89
N LYS A 3 31.10 -51.07 20.41
CA LYS A 3 32.03 -50.14 21.10
C LYS A 3 33.34 -49.83 20.34
N ASN A 4 33.61 -48.51 20.21
CA ASN A 4 34.88 -47.76 20.13
C ASN A 4 34.83 -46.73 18.98
N GLY A 5 35.04 -45.41 19.13
CA GLY A 5 35.75 -44.64 20.14
C GLY A 5 37.24 -44.51 19.78
N LYS A 6 37.69 -43.33 19.30
CA LYS A 6 38.94 -42.64 19.71
C LYS A 6 39.33 -41.44 18.81
N LYS A 7 39.19 -40.26 19.42
CA LYS A 7 40.08 -39.10 19.54
C LYS A 7 41.58 -39.19 19.10
N VAL A 8 42.03 -38.00 18.64
CA VAL A 8 43.35 -37.28 18.73
C VAL A 8 44.64 -37.72 18.00
N GLY A 9 45.27 -36.70 17.40
CA GLY A 9 46.71 -36.53 17.13
C GLY A 9 46.90 -35.47 16.04
N GLY A 10 47.46 -34.26 16.21
CA GLY A 10 48.56 -33.85 17.06
C GLY A 10 49.86 -33.89 16.26
N TRP A 11 50.11 -32.93 15.36
CA TRP A 11 51.40 -32.80 14.65
C TRP A 11 52.05 -31.46 14.98
N LYS A 12 53.04 -31.53 15.89
CA LYS A 12 54.14 -30.58 16.00
C LYS A 12 55.15 -30.93 14.90
N GLY A 13 55.59 -29.94 14.14
CA GLY A 13 56.72 -30.05 13.22
C GLY A 13 57.58 -28.80 13.32
N SER A 14 58.68 -28.91 14.06
CA SER A 14 59.77 -27.95 14.11
C SER A 14 60.55 -28.03 12.79
N ALA A 15 60.93 -26.89 12.21
CA ALA A 15 62.01 -26.84 11.23
C ALA A 15 62.85 -25.58 11.49
N THR A 16 64.01 -25.83 12.09
CA THR A 16 65.13 -24.91 12.26
C THR A 16 65.96 -24.87 10.98
N VAL A 17 66.79 -23.83 10.88
CA VAL A 17 68.02 -23.67 10.09
C VAL A 17 67.84 -22.92 8.75
N LEU A 18 68.32 -21.66 8.69
CA LEU A 18 69.61 -21.30 8.09
C LEU A 18 69.89 -19.80 8.24
N LEU A 19 70.96 -19.51 8.99
CA LEU A 19 71.56 -18.20 9.18
C LEU A 19 72.20 -17.71 7.87
N GLY A 20 71.58 -16.72 7.23
CA GLY A 20 72.25 -15.85 6.26
C GLY A 20 72.92 -14.68 6.99
N LYS A 21 74.25 -14.68 7.05
CA LYS A 21 75.06 -13.56 7.56
C LYS A 21 74.93 -12.37 6.60
N GLY A 22 74.09 -11.41 6.94
CA GLY A 22 74.07 -10.08 6.33
C GLY A 22 74.65 -9.06 7.33
N THR A 23 75.82 -8.52 7.04
CA THR A 23 76.45 -7.43 7.79
C THR A 23 75.58 -6.16 7.69
N PHE A 24 74.78 -5.87 8.71
CA PHE A 24 74.03 -4.62 8.81
C PHE A 24 74.85 -3.61 9.60
N GLN A 25 75.38 -2.60 8.90
CA GLN A 25 76.07 -1.48 9.53
C GLN A 25 75.11 -0.73 10.45
N ARG A 26 75.63 -0.38 11.62
CA ARG A 26 74.93 0.25 12.74
C ARG A 26 74.65 1.71 12.43
N GLY A 27 73.56 2.00 11.71
CA GLY A 27 72.98 3.33 11.64
C GLY A 27 72.17 3.62 12.91
N ARG A 28 72.73 4.42 13.83
CA ARG A 28 71.97 5.02 14.93
C ARG A 28 71.07 6.11 14.35
N GLY A 29 69.80 5.79 14.14
CA GLY A 29 68.76 6.76 13.81
C GLY A 29 67.47 6.04 13.48
N GLY A 30 66.40 6.28 14.24
CA GLY A 30 65.06 5.77 13.92
C GLY A 30 64.31 5.02 15.01
N PHE A 31 64.73 5.07 16.29
CA PHE A 31 63.98 4.42 17.39
C PHE A 31 62.96 5.32 18.10
N ARG A 32 62.64 6.51 17.55
CA ARG A 32 61.60 7.41 18.10
C ARG A 32 60.37 7.61 17.20
N GLU A 33 60.45 7.32 15.90
CA GLU A 33 59.29 7.49 14.99
C GLU A 33 58.32 6.30 15.01
N ALA A 34 58.81 5.08 15.25
CA ALA A 34 57.95 3.89 15.28
C ALA A 34 57.02 3.80 16.53
N GLN A 35 57.35 4.47 17.63
CA GLN A 35 56.45 4.57 18.80
C GLN A 35 55.40 5.68 18.64
N GLN A 36 55.71 6.77 17.94
CA GLN A 36 54.77 7.86 17.70
C GLN A 36 53.71 7.50 16.64
N GLU A 37 54.06 6.74 15.59
CA GLU A 37 53.09 6.33 14.58
C GLU A 37 52.08 5.28 15.09
N GLY A 38 52.52 4.37 15.99
CA GLY A 38 51.65 3.38 16.64
C GLY A 38 50.65 3.99 17.64
N GLU A 39 51.07 5.00 18.41
CA GLU A 39 50.20 5.74 19.34
C GLU A 39 49.19 6.63 18.62
N THR A 40 49.60 7.22 17.48
CA THR A 40 48.71 8.05 16.64
C THR A 40 47.65 7.21 15.92
N GLY A 41 47.98 5.98 15.50
CA GLY A 41 47.03 5.01 14.93
C GLY A 41 46.04 4.47 15.96
N ARG A 42 46.52 4.14 17.16
CA ARG A 42 45.68 3.68 18.28
C ARG A 42 44.71 4.77 18.75
N GLY A 43 45.18 6.00 18.89
CA GLY A 43 44.33 7.15 19.23
C GLY A 43 43.31 7.52 18.14
N LYS A 44 43.66 7.35 16.85
CA LYS A 44 42.68 7.50 15.74
C LYS A 44 41.64 6.39 15.72
N MET A 45 42.05 5.16 16.07
CA MET A 45 41.17 4.00 16.16
C MET A 45 40.23 4.11 17.37
N GLU A 46 40.74 4.45 18.55
CA GLU A 46 39.96 4.71 19.76
C GLU A 46 38.99 5.88 19.55
N ARG A 47 39.42 6.99 18.93
CA ARG A 47 38.49 8.09 18.56
C ARG A 47 37.44 7.67 17.54
N LYS A 48 37.76 6.77 16.60
CA LYS A 48 36.79 6.20 15.66
C LYS A 48 35.77 5.32 16.39
N TYR A 49 36.22 4.45 17.29
CA TYR A 49 35.34 3.60 18.10
C TYR A 49 34.50 4.39 19.09
N GLU A 50 35.05 5.46 19.67
CA GLU A 50 34.33 6.34 20.58
C GLU A 50 33.32 7.25 19.86
N LYS A 51 33.59 7.62 18.61
CA LYS A 51 32.63 8.30 17.75
C LYS A 51 31.49 7.35 17.33
N ILE A 52 31.82 6.11 16.97
CA ILE A 52 30.83 5.06 16.71
C ILE A 52 29.98 4.78 17.97
N ALA A 53 30.59 4.73 19.16
CA ALA A 53 29.88 4.51 20.42
C ALA A 53 28.94 5.67 20.78
N LYS A 54 29.36 6.92 20.52
CA LYS A 54 28.50 8.11 20.69
C LYS A 54 27.36 8.16 19.69
N ASP A 55 27.60 7.77 18.44
CA ASP A 55 26.54 7.64 17.43
C ASP A 55 25.58 6.48 17.77
N ASP A 56 26.06 5.44 18.46
CA ASP A 56 25.25 4.31 18.92
C ASP A 56 24.38 4.68 20.14
N GLU A 57 24.79 5.64 20.99
CA GLU A 57 23.95 6.20 22.06
C GLU A 57 22.97 7.31 21.57
N SER A 58 23.18 7.82 20.35
CA SER A 58 22.27 8.76 19.72
C SER A 58 20.86 8.19 19.55
N VAL A 59 19.86 9.07 19.49
CA VAL A 59 18.46 8.70 19.16
C VAL A 59 18.40 7.94 17.83
N GLU A 60 19.17 8.39 16.83
CA GLU A 60 19.22 7.79 15.49
C GLU A 60 19.86 6.38 15.50
N GLY A 61 20.88 6.16 16.34
CA GLY A 61 21.48 4.83 16.54
C GLY A 61 20.52 3.85 17.23
N ARG A 62 19.67 4.34 18.15
CA ARG A 62 18.61 3.54 18.77
C ARG A 62 17.50 3.16 17.78
N GLU A 63 17.01 4.13 16.99
CA GLU A 63 16.01 3.88 15.95
C GLU A 63 16.52 2.88 14.89
N ARG A 64 17.80 3.00 14.48
CA ARG A 64 18.44 2.04 13.57
C ARG A 64 18.49 0.62 14.13
N ARG A 65 18.87 0.44 15.40
CA ARG A 65 18.92 -0.90 16.03
C ARG A 65 17.53 -1.49 16.21
N LEU A 66 16.53 -0.65 16.51
CA LEU A 66 15.13 -1.08 16.56
C LEU A 66 14.63 -1.49 15.17
N TYR A 67 14.98 -0.74 14.14
CA TYR A 67 14.71 -1.10 12.74
C TYR A 67 15.32 -2.45 12.39
N GLU A 68 16.62 -2.64 12.64
CA GLU A 68 17.32 -3.91 12.36
C GLU A 68 16.70 -5.09 13.12
N ALA A 69 16.34 -4.89 14.39
CA ALA A 69 15.63 -5.91 15.18
C ALA A 69 14.26 -6.24 14.56
N SER A 70 13.54 -5.24 14.04
CA SER A 70 12.23 -5.44 13.38
C SER A 70 12.34 -6.12 12.03
N VAL A 71 13.39 -5.81 11.24
CA VAL A 71 13.65 -6.47 9.95
C VAL A 71 14.03 -7.94 10.16
N THR A 72 14.87 -8.21 11.16
CA THR A 72 15.30 -9.57 11.50
C THR A 72 14.28 -10.38 12.30
N GLY A 73 13.24 -9.73 12.85
CA GLY A 73 12.28 -10.37 13.76
C GLY A 73 12.89 -10.78 15.11
N SER A 74 14.02 -10.21 15.50
CA SER A 74 14.79 -10.64 16.68
C SER A 74 14.18 -10.16 17.99
N VAL A 75 13.38 -11.02 18.63
CA VAL A 75 12.78 -10.76 19.96
C VAL A 75 13.84 -10.48 21.03
N ASN A 76 14.98 -11.19 20.99
CA ASN A 76 16.06 -10.99 21.96
C ASN A 76 16.71 -9.60 21.82
N SER A 77 16.86 -9.11 20.58
CA SER A 77 17.36 -7.76 20.35
C SER A 77 16.35 -6.72 20.82
N LEU A 78 15.06 -6.91 20.57
CA LEU A 78 14.00 -6.05 21.09
C LEU A 78 13.97 -6.02 22.63
N LYS A 79 14.06 -7.18 23.29
CA LYS A 79 14.17 -7.31 24.76
C LYS A 79 15.33 -6.51 25.32
N ARG A 80 16.52 -6.64 24.71
CA ARG A 80 17.72 -5.89 25.13
C ARG A 80 17.56 -4.39 24.94
N LEU A 81 16.90 -3.94 23.87
CA LEU A 81 16.65 -2.53 23.61
C LEU A 81 15.67 -1.93 24.62
N ILE A 82 14.55 -2.60 24.89
CA ILE A 82 13.57 -2.16 25.90
C ILE A 82 14.18 -2.16 27.30
N ALA A 83 14.98 -3.15 27.65
CA ALA A 83 15.65 -3.22 28.95
C ALA A 83 16.67 -2.10 29.17
N LYS A 84 17.32 -1.63 28.10
CA LYS A 84 18.25 -0.49 28.16
C LYS A 84 17.51 0.84 28.29
N ASP A 85 16.42 1.01 27.56
CA ASP A 85 15.62 2.23 27.58
C ASP A 85 14.13 1.93 27.29
N PRO A 86 13.26 2.02 28.32
CA PRO A 86 11.82 1.83 28.16
C PRO A 86 11.16 2.80 27.18
N LEU A 87 11.75 3.98 26.94
CA LEU A 87 11.22 5.00 26.03
C LEU A 87 11.56 4.74 24.55
N THR A 88 12.34 3.70 24.25
CA THR A 88 12.70 3.32 22.86
C THR A 88 11.47 3.15 21.96
N LEU A 89 10.33 2.74 22.53
CA LEU A 89 9.08 2.53 21.79
C LEU A 89 8.20 3.78 21.70
N ALA A 90 8.53 4.88 22.38
CA ALA A 90 7.67 6.07 22.50
C ALA A 90 7.55 6.88 21.19
N ARG A 91 8.57 6.84 20.32
CA ARG A 91 8.64 7.60 19.05
C ARG A 91 9.03 6.73 17.85
N ALA A 92 8.72 5.43 17.89
CA ALA A 92 9.29 4.46 16.96
C ALA A 92 8.67 4.53 15.55
N ALA A 93 8.90 5.61 14.81
CA ALA A 93 9.07 5.52 13.38
C ALA A 93 10.50 5.00 13.14
N VAL A 94 10.61 3.85 12.47
CA VAL A 94 11.89 3.19 12.20
C VAL A 94 12.37 3.38 10.77
N THR A 95 11.52 3.96 9.91
CA THR A 95 11.85 4.33 8.53
C THR A 95 11.42 5.75 8.23
N CYS A 96 11.96 6.33 7.15
CA CYS A 96 11.53 7.63 6.62
C CYS A 96 10.09 7.63 6.07
N PHE A 97 9.39 6.49 6.08
CA PHE A 97 8.00 6.33 5.68
C PHE A 97 7.02 6.28 6.86
N ASN A 98 7.42 6.77 8.04
CA ASN A 98 6.65 6.69 9.29
C ASN A 98 6.23 5.26 9.67
N GLU A 99 6.94 4.25 9.16
CA GLU A 99 6.65 2.87 9.51
C GLU A 99 7.14 2.60 10.92
N THR A 100 6.29 1.99 11.73
CA THR A 100 6.66 1.53 13.06
C THR A 100 7.29 0.13 13.00
N PRO A 101 7.99 -0.33 14.05
CA PRO A 101 8.50 -1.71 14.09
C PRO A 101 7.39 -2.74 13.86
N LEU A 102 6.15 -2.42 14.25
CA LEU A 102 4.99 -3.27 14.00
C LEU A 102 4.60 -3.32 12.52
N HIS A 103 4.77 -2.23 11.76
CA HIS A 103 4.56 -2.26 10.31
C HIS A 103 5.57 -3.20 9.63
N VAL A 104 6.85 -3.09 10.00
CA VAL A 104 7.91 -3.95 9.47
C VAL A 104 7.65 -5.41 9.83
N ALA A 105 7.32 -5.69 11.09
CA ALA A 105 6.98 -7.03 11.55
C ALA A 105 5.75 -7.61 10.83
N ALA A 106 4.70 -6.81 10.64
CA ALA A 106 3.50 -7.21 9.90
C ALA A 106 3.77 -7.42 8.40
N MET A 107 4.67 -6.64 7.81
CA MET A 107 5.09 -6.79 6.42
C MET A 107 5.92 -8.06 6.19
N LEU A 108 6.73 -8.46 7.17
CA LEU A 108 7.64 -9.61 7.07
C LEU A 108 7.12 -10.89 7.74
N GLY A 109 6.01 -10.81 8.48
CA GLY A 109 5.38 -11.98 9.13
C GLY A 109 6.01 -12.39 10.46
N HIS A 110 6.68 -11.48 11.16
CA HIS A 110 7.38 -11.79 12.42
C HIS A 110 6.42 -11.87 13.62
N LEU A 111 5.75 -13.02 13.80
CA LEU A 111 4.68 -13.24 14.79
C LEU A 111 5.15 -13.01 16.25
N ASP A 112 6.25 -13.63 16.66
CA ASP A 112 6.75 -13.54 18.04
C ASP A 112 7.22 -12.12 18.36
N PHE A 113 7.84 -11.45 17.37
CA PHE A 113 8.26 -10.06 17.49
C PHE A 113 7.06 -9.14 17.65
N ALA A 114 6.03 -9.29 16.81
CA ALA A 114 4.80 -8.51 16.90
C ALA A 114 4.06 -8.74 18.22
N SER A 115 3.92 -10.00 18.65
CA SER A 115 3.30 -10.36 19.93
C SER A 115 4.03 -9.71 21.10
N TYR A 116 5.35 -9.83 21.14
CA TYR A 116 6.15 -9.21 22.20
C TYR A 116 6.10 -7.68 22.14
N LEU A 117 6.05 -7.07 20.95
CA LEU A 117 5.92 -5.62 20.82
C LEU A 117 4.56 -5.11 21.33
N LEU A 118 3.48 -5.85 21.06
CA LEU A 118 2.12 -5.49 21.47
C LEU A 118 1.87 -5.63 22.97
N THR A 119 2.59 -6.51 23.68
CA THR A 119 2.50 -6.57 25.15
C THR A 119 3.06 -5.31 25.81
N HIS A 120 4.00 -4.62 25.17
CA HIS A 120 4.59 -3.38 25.69
C HIS A 120 3.92 -2.12 25.14
N LYS A 121 3.48 -2.12 23.87
CA LYS A 121 2.87 -0.95 23.23
C LYS A 121 1.74 -1.33 22.26
N PRO A 122 0.54 -1.68 22.76
CA PRO A 122 -0.60 -2.07 21.92
C PRO A 122 -1.11 -0.93 21.01
N ASP A 123 -0.87 0.33 21.40
CA ASP A 123 -1.25 1.51 20.61
C ASP A 123 -0.62 1.54 19.21
N MET A 124 0.48 0.81 18.98
CA MET A 124 1.13 0.73 17.67
C MET A 124 0.22 0.12 16.59
N THR A 125 -0.83 -0.63 16.97
CA THR A 125 -1.82 -1.16 16.02
C THR A 125 -2.58 -0.06 15.25
N ARG A 126 -2.67 1.14 15.83
CA ARG A 126 -3.33 2.31 15.23
C ARG A 126 -2.39 3.22 14.47
N ALA A 127 -1.08 2.96 14.53
CA ALA A 127 -0.11 3.75 13.79
C ALA A 127 -0.31 3.58 12.29
N LEU A 128 -0.07 4.64 11.53
CA LEU A 128 -0.24 4.68 10.08
C LEU A 128 1.08 5.06 9.41
N ASP A 129 1.42 4.36 8.34
CA ASP A 129 2.54 4.73 7.47
C ASP A 129 2.19 5.96 6.59
N LEU A 130 3.13 6.41 5.76
CA LEU A 130 2.90 7.53 4.84
C LEU A 130 1.78 7.31 3.81
N ARG A 131 1.31 6.07 3.61
CA ARG A 131 0.16 5.75 2.75
C ARG A 131 -1.13 5.57 3.54
N GLY A 132 -1.15 5.95 4.82
CA GLY A 132 -2.29 5.76 5.70
C GLY A 132 -2.55 4.31 6.07
N ARG A 133 -1.62 3.39 5.78
CA ARG A 133 -1.81 1.95 6.03
C ARG A 133 -1.40 1.63 7.46
N SER A 134 -2.25 0.88 8.16
CA SER A 134 -1.93 0.28 9.46
C SER A 134 -1.15 -1.03 9.31
N PRO A 135 -0.54 -1.58 10.37
CA PRO A 135 0.08 -2.90 10.32
C PRO A 135 -0.88 -4.00 9.85
N LEU A 136 -2.17 -3.88 10.17
CA LEU A 136 -3.18 -4.83 9.71
C LEU A 136 -3.35 -4.81 8.18
N HIS A 137 -3.24 -3.64 7.53
CA HIS A 137 -3.27 -3.57 6.06
C HIS A 137 -2.14 -4.39 5.43
N LEU A 138 -0.93 -4.30 6.00
CA LEU A 138 0.25 -5.01 5.50
C LEU A 138 0.13 -6.51 5.71
N ALA A 139 -0.26 -6.94 6.91
CA ALA A 139 -0.51 -8.35 7.22
C ALA A 139 -1.60 -8.94 6.33
N SER A 140 -2.68 -8.18 6.10
CA SER A 140 -3.81 -8.62 5.28
C SER A 140 -3.45 -8.73 3.80
N ALA A 141 -2.64 -7.81 3.27
CA ALA A 141 -2.18 -7.86 1.88
C ALA A 141 -1.19 -9.00 1.60
N ASN A 142 -0.46 -9.46 2.63
CA ASN A 142 0.53 -10.55 2.53
C ASN A 142 -0.03 -11.92 2.93
N GLY A 143 -1.29 -12.01 3.35
CA GLY A 143 -1.93 -13.30 3.68
C GLY A 143 -1.54 -13.90 5.03
N TYR A 144 -0.94 -13.12 5.94
CA TYR A 144 -0.47 -13.64 7.23
C TYR A 144 -1.62 -13.80 8.24
N VAL A 145 -2.29 -14.95 8.20
CA VAL A 145 -3.48 -15.28 9.00
C VAL A 145 -3.25 -15.11 10.51
N GLU A 146 -2.17 -15.70 11.05
CA GLU A 146 -1.86 -15.62 12.48
C GLU A 146 -1.51 -14.19 12.92
N MET A 147 -0.81 -13.43 12.05
CA MET A 147 -0.50 -12.02 12.30
C MET A 147 -1.78 -11.18 12.37
N VAL A 148 -2.71 -11.41 11.43
CA VAL A 148 -4.03 -10.77 11.42
C VAL A 148 -4.78 -11.08 12.71
N ASN A 149 -4.76 -12.34 13.17
CA ASN A 149 -5.37 -12.74 14.43
C ASN A 149 -4.77 -12.02 15.65
N ILE A 150 -3.44 -11.94 15.74
CA ILE A 150 -2.73 -11.21 16.80
C ILE A 150 -3.13 -9.73 16.80
N LEU A 151 -3.12 -9.09 15.64
CA LEU A 151 -3.44 -7.66 15.49
C LEU A 151 -4.91 -7.36 15.84
N LEU A 152 -5.85 -8.19 15.39
CA LEU A 152 -7.28 -8.05 15.72
C LEU A 152 -7.56 -8.32 17.19
N SER A 153 -6.87 -9.28 17.80
CA SER A 153 -6.98 -9.56 19.24
C SER A 153 -6.49 -8.38 20.09
N SER A 154 -5.46 -7.69 19.63
CA SER A 154 -4.96 -6.48 20.30
C SER A 154 -5.84 -5.26 20.04
N ASN A 155 -6.43 -5.12 18.85
CA ASN A 155 -7.27 -3.99 18.47
C ASN A 155 -8.28 -4.39 17.38
N PRO A 156 -9.52 -4.75 17.76
CA PRO A 156 -10.56 -5.14 16.80
C PRO A 156 -10.94 -4.03 15.82
N ASP A 157 -10.82 -2.76 16.21
CA ASP A 157 -11.17 -1.62 15.36
C ASP A 157 -10.11 -1.32 14.29
N ALA A 158 -8.96 -2.00 14.32
CA ALA A 158 -7.94 -1.86 13.27
C ALA A 158 -8.48 -2.25 11.88
N CYS A 159 -9.50 -3.12 11.81
CA CYS A 159 -10.16 -3.50 10.55
C CYS A 159 -10.97 -2.36 9.91
N LEU A 160 -11.26 -1.28 10.66
CA LEU A 160 -12.01 -0.12 10.19
C LEU A 160 -11.15 1.01 9.60
N ILE A 161 -9.83 0.92 9.78
CA ILE A 161 -8.89 1.93 9.30
C ILE A 161 -8.90 1.95 7.77
N ARG A 162 -8.83 3.16 7.19
CA ARG A 162 -8.73 3.38 5.75
C ARG A 162 -7.37 3.95 5.40
N ASP A 163 -6.77 3.42 4.35
CA ASP A 163 -5.57 3.97 3.72
C ASP A 163 -5.89 5.23 2.89
N GLU A 164 -4.87 5.82 2.28
CA GLU A 164 -5.02 7.02 1.43
C GLU A 164 -5.95 6.82 0.23
N ASP A 165 -6.08 5.58 -0.26
CA ASP A 165 -6.98 5.20 -1.35
C ASP A 165 -8.39 4.81 -0.83
N GLY A 166 -8.67 5.09 0.45
CA GLY A 166 -9.94 4.77 1.09
C GLY A 166 -10.14 3.27 1.37
N ARG A 167 -9.13 2.43 1.15
CA ARG A 167 -9.20 0.97 1.29
C ARG A 167 -8.99 0.57 2.73
N MET A 168 -9.75 -0.43 3.15
CA MET A 168 -9.62 -1.09 4.46
C MET A 168 -8.79 -2.38 4.31
N PRO A 169 -8.27 -2.99 5.40
CA PRO A 169 -7.47 -4.22 5.31
C PRO A 169 -8.16 -5.35 4.54
N LEU A 170 -9.49 -5.46 4.67
CA LEU A 170 -10.30 -6.44 3.93
C LEU A 170 -10.20 -6.25 2.41
N HIS A 171 -10.23 -5.00 1.93
CA HIS A 171 -10.12 -4.70 0.50
C HIS A 171 -8.76 -5.16 -0.04
N LEU A 172 -7.68 -4.91 0.70
CA LEU A 172 -6.34 -5.35 0.29
C LEU A 172 -6.21 -6.88 0.26
N ALA A 173 -6.74 -7.58 1.27
CA ALA A 173 -6.78 -9.06 1.27
C ALA A 173 -7.51 -9.59 0.04
N VAL A 174 -8.68 -9.02 -0.30
CA VAL A 174 -9.47 -9.45 -1.46
C VAL A 174 -8.77 -9.13 -2.78
N MET A 175 -8.17 -7.94 -2.91
CA MET A 175 -7.41 -7.57 -4.12
C MET A 175 -6.19 -8.48 -4.35
N LYS A 176 -5.58 -8.97 -3.27
CA LYS A 176 -4.45 -9.91 -3.31
C LYS A 176 -4.90 -11.36 -3.47
N GLY A 177 -6.16 -11.68 -3.13
CA GLY A 177 -6.74 -13.01 -3.25
C GLY A 177 -6.55 -13.86 -2.00
N GLU A 178 -6.29 -13.23 -0.85
CA GLU A 178 -6.03 -13.90 0.42
C GLU A 178 -7.34 -14.38 1.06
N VAL A 179 -7.79 -15.57 0.67
CA VAL A 179 -9.10 -16.13 1.04
C VAL A 179 -9.25 -16.31 2.55
N GLU A 180 -8.25 -16.86 3.24
CA GLU A 180 -8.37 -17.15 4.67
C GLU A 180 -8.36 -15.89 5.53
N VAL A 181 -7.50 -14.92 5.18
CA VAL A 181 -7.54 -13.58 5.79
C VAL A 181 -8.89 -12.91 5.54
N THR A 182 -9.42 -13.01 4.33
CA THR A 182 -10.74 -12.47 3.98
C THR A 182 -11.82 -13.08 4.88
N ARG A 183 -11.82 -14.40 5.06
CA ARG A 183 -12.75 -15.12 5.95
C ARG A 183 -12.65 -14.59 7.37
N MET A 184 -11.43 -14.46 7.89
CA MET A 184 -11.18 -13.98 9.25
C MET A 184 -11.69 -12.54 9.45
N LEU A 185 -11.39 -11.63 8.52
CA LEU A 185 -11.81 -10.23 8.61
C LEU A 185 -13.32 -10.05 8.48
N VAL A 186 -13.97 -10.79 7.58
CA VAL A 186 -15.44 -10.80 7.44
C VAL A 186 -16.08 -11.39 8.69
N GLY A 187 -15.55 -12.48 9.23
CA GLY A 187 -16.04 -13.09 10.47
C GLY A 187 -15.88 -12.18 11.68
N ALA A 188 -14.78 -11.43 11.78
CA ALA A 188 -14.58 -10.45 12.84
C ALA A 188 -15.55 -9.27 12.73
N ARG A 189 -15.82 -8.79 11.51
CA ARG A 189 -16.65 -7.61 11.30
C ARG A 189 -17.38 -7.60 9.95
N PRO A 190 -18.55 -8.26 9.81
CA PRO A 190 -19.23 -8.43 8.53
C PRO A 190 -19.59 -7.13 7.82
N GLN A 191 -19.87 -6.04 8.56
CA GLN A 191 -20.21 -4.74 8.01
C GLN A 191 -19.09 -4.11 7.15
N VAL A 192 -17.84 -4.58 7.28
CA VAL A 192 -16.74 -4.02 6.48
C VAL A 192 -16.85 -4.34 5.00
N THR A 193 -17.63 -5.36 4.61
CA THR A 193 -17.90 -5.72 3.21
C THR A 193 -18.74 -4.67 2.46
N ARG A 194 -19.54 -3.88 3.19
CA ARG A 194 -20.49 -2.92 2.62
C ARG A 194 -19.89 -1.57 2.27
N TYR A 195 -18.66 -1.30 2.70
CA TYR A 195 -18.02 -0.04 2.39
C TYR A 195 -17.61 0.01 0.92
N LYS A 196 -18.01 1.10 0.26
CA LYS A 196 -17.59 1.39 -1.10
C LYS A 196 -16.21 2.04 -1.09
N LEU A 197 -15.43 1.73 -2.13
CA LEU A 197 -14.21 2.41 -2.51
C LEU A 197 -14.54 3.63 -3.37
N ASP A 198 -13.50 4.27 -3.90
CA ASP A 198 -13.64 5.29 -4.93
C ASP A 198 -14.47 4.77 -6.12
N GLN A 199 -15.15 5.68 -6.82
CA GLN A 199 -16.04 5.35 -7.94
C GLN A 199 -17.23 4.45 -7.56
N GLY A 200 -17.60 4.43 -6.27
CA GLY A 200 -18.75 3.69 -5.77
C GLY A 200 -18.60 2.17 -5.82
N GLU A 201 -17.37 1.69 -6.05
CA GLU A 201 -17.06 0.27 -6.21
C GLU A 201 -17.25 -0.49 -4.91
N THR A 202 -17.97 -1.61 -4.97
CA THR A 202 -18.01 -2.56 -3.85
C THR A 202 -16.76 -3.45 -3.88
N ILE A 203 -16.49 -4.12 -2.75
CA ILE A 203 -15.39 -5.08 -2.67
C ILE A 203 -15.51 -6.23 -3.68
N LEU A 204 -16.73 -6.60 -4.09
CA LEU A 204 -16.94 -7.58 -5.16
C LEU A 204 -16.42 -7.08 -6.52
N HIS A 205 -16.61 -5.78 -6.83
CA HIS A 205 -16.03 -5.19 -8.04
C HIS A 205 -14.51 -5.27 -8.00
N SER A 206 -13.88 -4.98 -6.86
CA SER A 206 -12.44 -5.10 -6.70
C SER A 206 -11.95 -6.55 -6.86
N ALA A 207 -12.68 -7.53 -6.33
CA ALA A 207 -12.37 -8.95 -6.51
C ALA A 207 -12.38 -9.35 -7.99
N VAL A 208 -13.40 -8.92 -8.74
CA VAL A 208 -13.51 -9.16 -10.19
C VAL A 208 -12.39 -8.42 -10.94
N LYS A 209 -12.16 -7.13 -10.68
CA LYS A 209 -11.08 -6.35 -11.33
C LYS A 209 -9.70 -6.97 -11.16
N GLN A 210 -9.44 -7.57 -10.00
CA GLN A 210 -8.18 -8.24 -9.70
C GLN A 210 -8.18 -9.74 -10.07
N ASN A 211 -9.25 -10.23 -10.70
CA ASN A 211 -9.45 -11.63 -11.10
C ASN A 211 -9.28 -12.63 -9.94
N ARG A 212 -9.82 -12.30 -8.76
CA ARG A 212 -9.71 -13.10 -7.53
C ARG A 212 -10.98 -13.90 -7.28
N LEU A 213 -11.21 -14.92 -8.12
CA LEU A 213 -12.42 -15.76 -8.06
C LEU A 213 -12.63 -16.41 -6.68
N GLY A 214 -11.57 -16.91 -6.03
CA GLY A 214 -11.68 -17.53 -4.71
C GLY A 214 -12.21 -16.58 -3.63
N ALA A 215 -11.70 -15.33 -3.61
CA ALA A 215 -12.17 -14.31 -2.70
C ALA A 215 -13.60 -13.85 -3.03
N LEU A 216 -13.93 -13.75 -4.33
CA LEU A 216 -15.29 -13.44 -4.76
C LEU A 216 -16.29 -14.50 -4.29
N LYS A 217 -16.01 -15.79 -4.51
CA LYS A 217 -16.85 -16.91 -4.08
C LYS A 217 -17.11 -16.85 -2.58
N LEU A 218 -16.04 -16.67 -1.80
CA LEU A 218 -16.14 -16.54 -0.35
C LEU A 218 -17.03 -15.35 0.07
N LEU A 219 -16.86 -14.19 -0.56
CA LEU A 219 -17.66 -13.00 -0.21
C LEU A 219 -19.14 -13.19 -0.54
N VAL A 220 -19.46 -13.84 -1.66
CA VAL A 220 -20.84 -14.17 -2.03
C VAL A 220 -21.41 -15.23 -1.08
N GLU A 221 -20.62 -16.22 -0.65
CA GLU A 221 -21.06 -17.21 0.34
C GLU A 221 -21.31 -16.61 1.72
N LEU A 222 -20.46 -15.67 2.17
CA LEU A 222 -20.55 -15.09 3.53
C LEU A 222 -21.50 -13.89 3.62
N ALA A 223 -21.70 -13.15 2.53
CA ALA A 223 -22.41 -11.88 2.53
C ALA A 223 -23.30 -11.66 1.29
N GLY A 224 -23.63 -12.72 0.53
CA GLY A 224 -24.37 -12.68 -0.74
C GLY A 224 -25.85 -12.34 -0.62
N GLU A 225 -26.19 -11.23 0.04
CA GLU A 225 -27.51 -10.64 -0.05
C GLU A 225 -27.75 -10.10 -1.48
N VAL A 226 -28.98 -10.19 -1.98
CA VAL A 226 -29.37 -9.78 -3.34
C VAL A 226 -28.92 -8.33 -3.64
N GLU A 227 -29.13 -7.41 -2.69
CA GLU A 227 -28.74 -6.00 -2.82
C GLU A 227 -27.22 -5.82 -2.92
N PHE A 228 -26.45 -6.64 -2.21
CA PHE A 228 -25.00 -6.54 -2.18
C PHE A 228 -24.38 -7.07 -3.49
N VAL A 229 -24.86 -8.21 -3.98
CA VAL A 229 -24.40 -8.83 -5.24
C VAL A 229 -24.75 -7.96 -6.46
N ASN A 230 -25.92 -7.31 -6.45
CA ASN A 230 -26.39 -6.44 -7.55
C ASN A 230 -26.06 -4.96 -7.35
N SER A 231 -25.27 -4.63 -6.32
CA SER A 231 -24.83 -3.26 -6.10
C SER A 231 -24.10 -2.73 -7.33
N LYS A 232 -24.39 -1.47 -7.67
CA LYS A 232 -23.79 -0.79 -8.82
C LYS A 232 -22.67 0.15 -8.40
N ASP A 233 -21.64 0.25 -9.22
CA ASP A 233 -20.61 1.31 -9.17
C ASP A 233 -21.17 2.67 -9.65
N ASP A 234 -20.36 3.72 -9.63
CA ASP A 234 -20.77 5.07 -10.05
C ASP A 234 -21.09 5.17 -11.56
N TYR A 235 -20.64 4.20 -12.36
CA TYR A 235 -20.99 4.06 -13.79
C TYR A 235 -22.26 3.21 -13.99
N GLY A 236 -22.87 2.74 -12.90
CA GLY A 236 -24.04 1.87 -12.93
C GLY A 236 -23.72 0.39 -13.24
N ASN A 237 -22.46 0.00 -13.37
CA ASN A 237 -22.10 -1.39 -13.63
C ASN A 237 -22.33 -2.24 -12.38
N THR A 238 -22.94 -3.40 -12.57
CA THR A 238 -22.89 -4.49 -11.58
C THR A 238 -21.59 -5.29 -11.74
N VAL A 239 -21.29 -6.15 -10.77
CA VAL A 239 -20.13 -7.06 -10.83
C VAL A 239 -20.16 -7.97 -12.06
N LEU A 240 -21.35 -8.32 -12.56
CA LEU A 240 -21.50 -9.10 -13.79
C LEU A 240 -21.08 -8.29 -15.02
N HIS A 241 -21.46 -7.01 -15.12
CA HIS A 241 -20.99 -6.13 -16.19
C HIS A 241 -19.46 -6.05 -16.19
N THR A 242 -18.84 -5.87 -15.03
CA THR A 242 -17.37 -5.86 -14.91
C THR A 242 -16.74 -7.19 -15.35
N ALA A 243 -17.29 -8.33 -14.91
CA ALA A 243 -16.77 -9.65 -15.27
C ALA A 243 -16.87 -9.93 -16.77
N THR A 244 -17.98 -9.54 -17.41
CA THR A 244 -18.18 -9.66 -18.86
C THR A 244 -17.24 -8.76 -19.66
N ALA A 245 -17.08 -7.49 -19.26
CA ALA A 245 -16.17 -6.55 -19.91
C ALA A 245 -14.70 -7.01 -19.83
N LEU A 246 -14.31 -7.62 -18.71
CA LEU A 246 -12.97 -8.19 -18.51
C LEU A 246 -12.82 -9.62 -19.07
N LYS A 247 -13.88 -10.18 -19.67
CA LYS A 247 -13.91 -11.52 -20.26
C LYS A 247 -13.48 -12.64 -19.31
N GLN A 248 -13.87 -12.53 -18.05
CA GLN A 248 -13.60 -13.54 -17.03
C GLN A 248 -14.69 -14.61 -17.05
N TYR A 249 -14.50 -15.64 -17.87
CA TYR A 249 -15.49 -16.70 -18.09
C TYR A 249 -15.89 -17.40 -16.79
N GLU A 250 -14.93 -17.86 -15.99
CA GLU A 250 -15.21 -18.61 -14.76
C GLU A 250 -15.94 -17.75 -13.73
N THR A 251 -15.60 -16.46 -13.64
CA THR A 251 -16.25 -15.49 -12.78
C THR A 251 -17.68 -15.21 -13.24
N ALA A 252 -17.88 -14.92 -14.53
CA ALA A 252 -19.19 -14.66 -15.11
C ALA A 252 -20.12 -15.88 -14.97
N LYS A 253 -19.61 -17.08 -15.26
CA LYS A 253 -20.34 -18.34 -15.09
C LYS A 253 -20.77 -18.54 -13.64
N TYR A 254 -19.84 -18.39 -12.69
CA TYR A 254 -20.16 -18.52 -11.27
C TYR A 254 -21.25 -17.53 -10.84
N LEU A 255 -21.14 -16.25 -11.23
CA LEU A 255 -22.11 -15.22 -10.88
C LEU A 255 -23.50 -15.50 -11.48
N VAL A 256 -23.56 -16.02 -12.69
CA VAL A 256 -24.82 -16.32 -13.39
C VAL A 256 -25.51 -17.59 -12.84
N GLU A 257 -24.73 -18.54 -12.31
CA GLU A 257 -25.26 -19.72 -11.61
C GLU A 257 -25.87 -19.36 -10.23
N ARG A 258 -25.68 -18.13 -9.75
CA ARG A 258 -26.24 -17.65 -8.49
C ARG A 258 -27.65 -17.06 -8.66
N PRO A 259 -28.68 -17.57 -7.94
CA PRO A 259 -30.03 -17.02 -7.99
C PRO A 259 -30.12 -15.58 -7.48
N GLU A 260 -29.14 -15.13 -6.69
CA GLU A 260 -29.09 -13.76 -6.17
C GLU A 260 -28.69 -12.75 -7.25
N MET A 261 -28.16 -13.19 -8.40
CA MET A 261 -27.66 -12.31 -9.45
C MET A 261 -28.77 -11.89 -10.43
N GLU A 262 -28.94 -10.58 -10.60
CA GLU A 262 -29.83 -10.01 -11.60
C GLU A 262 -29.12 -9.91 -12.96
N VAL A 263 -29.34 -10.91 -13.81
CA VAL A 263 -28.69 -11.04 -15.12
C VAL A 263 -29.08 -9.91 -16.10
N ASN A 264 -30.29 -9.36 -15.96
CA ASN A 264 -30.86 -8.35 -16.86
C ASN A 264 -30.73 -6.91 -16.34
N ALA A 265 -29.90 -6.68 -15.32
CA ALA A 265 -29.61 -5.33 -14.87
C ALA A 265 -28.96 -4.51 -16.00
N VAL A 266 -29.39 -3.25 -16.16
CA VAL A 266 -28.76 -2.29 -17.08
C VAL A 266 -27.80 -1.37 -16.34
N ASN A 267 -26.67 -1.06 -16.97
CA ASN A 267 -25.72 -0.07 -16.45
C ASN A 267 -26.13 1.38 -16.76
N GLY A 268 -25.31 2.36 -16.35
CA GLY A 268 -25.58 3.78 -16.58
C GLY A 268 -25.67 4.18 -18.06
N ASN A 269 -25.11 3.36 -18.94
CA ASN A 269 -25.15 3.53 -20.39
C ASN A 269 -26.34 2.80 -21.05
N GLY A 270 -27.18 2.12 -20.26
CA GLY A 270 -28.33 1.35 -20.76
C GLY A 270 -27.97 -0.03 -21.33
N PHE A 271 -26.74 -0.51 -21.14
CA PHE A 271 -26.31 -1.83 -21.61
C PHE A 271 -26.54 -2.89 -20.54
N THR A 272 -26.96 -4.08 -20.97
CA THR A 272 -26.90 -5.29 -20.14
C THR A 272 -25.53 -5.96 -20.28
N ALA A 273 -25.24 -6.94 -19.43
CA ALA A 273 -24.03 -7.76 -19.57
C ALA A 273 -23.96 -8.49 -20.94
N LEU A 274 -25.12 -8.84 -21.51
CA LEU A 274 -25.21 -9.44 -22.85
C LEU A 274 -24.93 -8.43 -23.97
N ASP A 275 -25.28 -7.15 -23.79
CA ASP A 275 -24.93 -6.12 -24.78
C ASP A 275 -23.43 -5.81 -24.75
N ILE A 276 -22.81 -5.77 -23.56
CA ILE A 276 -21.36 -5.56 -23.42
C ILE A 276 -20.60 -6.60 -24.24
N ILE A 277 -20.94 -7.89 -24.10
CA ILE A 277 -20.20 -8.94 -24.80
C ILE A 277 -20.38 -8.87 -26.33
N GLN A 278 -21.53 -8.38 -26.82
CA GLN A 278 -21.78 -8.19 -28.25
C GLN A 278 -20.95 -7.06 -28.86
N HIS A 279 -20.65 -6.01 -28.07
CA HIS A 279 -19.81 -4.89 -28.50
C HIS A 279 -18.31 -5.17 -28.37
N THR A 280 -17.92 -6.26 -27.70
CA THR A 280 -16.50 -6.68 -27.61
C THR A 280 -16.09 -7.61 -28.77
N PRO A 281 -14.79 -7.65 -29.15
CA PRO A 281 -14.31 -8.55 -30.20
C PRO A 281 -14.62 -10.03 -29.89
N ARG A 282 -15.05 -10.78 -30.90
CA ARG A 282 -15.40 -12.20 -30.77
C ARG A 282 -14.16 -13.06 -30.47
N ASP A 283 -14.11 -13.61 -29.27
CA ASP A 283 -13.15 -14.61 -28.84
C ASP A 283 -13.88 -15.80 -28.18
N LEU A 284 -13.17 -16.93 -28.02
CA LEU A 284 -13.74 -18.17 -27.45
C LEU A 284 -14.38 -17.90 -26.08
N LYS A 285 -13.66 -17.22 -25.18
CA LYS A 285 -14.15 -16.87 -23.85
C LYS A 285 -15.40 -15.99 -23.90
N GLY A 286 -15.45 -15.01 -24.81
CA GLY A 286 -16.63 -14.17 -24.97
C GLY A 286 -17.84 -14.94 -25.49
N MET A 287 -17.63 -15.93 -26.36
CA MET A 287 -18.70 -16.82 -26.82
C MET A 287 -19.24 -17.71 -25.69
N GLU A 288 -18.36 -18.28 -24.85
CA GLU A 288 -18.76 -19.09 -23.69
C GLU A 288 -19.52 -18.26 -22.62
N ILE A 289 -19.08 -17.03 -22.38
CA ILE A 289 -19.77 -16.08 -21.50
C ILE A 289 -21.16 -15.76 -22.07
N ARG A 290 -21.24 -15.45 -23.38
CA ARG A 290 -22.50 -15.19 -24.06
C ARG A 290 -23.47 -16.37 -23.93
N GLU A 291 -23.00 -17.59 -24.18
CA GLU A 291 -23.83 -18.79 -24.04
C GLU A 291 -24.33 -18.97 -22.61
N SER A 292 -23.44 -18.78 -21.62
CA SER A 292 -23.80 -18.86 -20.20
C SER A 292 -24.87 -17.82 -19.81
N LEU A 293 -24.73 -16.58 -20.29
CA LEU A 293 -25.71 -15.51 -20.10
C LEU A 293 -27.06 -15.85 -20.74
N VAL A 294 -27.08 -16.26 -22.01
CA VAL A 294 -28.31 -16.63 -22.72
C VAL A 294 -29.01 -17.80 -22.03
N LYS A 295 -28.25 -18.81 -21.59
CA LYS A 295 -28.80 -19.96 -20.85
C LYS A 295 -29.47 -19.53 -19.54
N ALA A 296 -29.00 -18.47 -18.91
CA ALA A 296 -29.59 -17.91 -17.70
C ALA A 296 -30.69 -16.86 -17.96
N GLY A 297 -31.17 -16.72 -19.19
CA GLY A 297 -32.24 -15.81 -19.54
C GLY A 297 -31.80 -14.35 -19.70
N ALA A 298 -30.53 -14.11 -20.02
CA ALA A 298 -30.06 -12.77 -20.35
C ALA A 298 -30.76 -12.25 -21.61
N LEU A 299 -31.28 -11.03 -21.54
CA LEU A 299 -31.88 -10.29 -22.63
C LEU A 299 -30.96 -9.16 -23.05
N SER A 300 -31.03 -8.80 -24.33
CA SER A 300 -30.48 -7.52 -24.79
C SER A 300 -31.34 -6.39 -24.22
N SER A 301 -30.74 -5.24 -23.90
CA SER A 301 -31.45 -4.06 -23.40
C SER A 301 -32.71 -3.72 -24.21
N ARG A 302 -32.68 -3.92 -25.53
CA ARG A 302 -33.80 -3.67 -26.45
C ARG A 302 -35.03 -4.57 -26.20
N ASN A 303 -34.83 -5.73 -25.58
CA ASN A 303 -35.85 -6.74 -25.35
C ASN A 303 -36.32 -6.79 -23.89
N ILE A 304 -35.77 -5.93 -23.01
CA ILE A 304 -36.24 -5.80 -21.64
C ILE A 304 -37.54 -4.96 -21.66
N PRO A 305 -38.66 -5.45 -21.11
CA PRO A 305 -39.88 -4.67 -21.00
C PRO A 305 -39.59 -3.32 -20.34
N ALA A 306 -39.96 -2.23 -21.00
CA ALA A 306 -39.63 -0.89 -20.53
C ALA A 306 -40.15 -0.66 -19.10
N LEU A 307 -39.21 -0.47 -18.17
CA LEU A 307 -39.53 0.09 -16.86
C LEU A 307 -40.09 1.50 -17.08
N PRO A 308 -41.26 1.83 -16.51
CA PRO A 308 -41.85 3.16 -16.68
C PRO A 308 -40.93 4.19 -16.01
N GLY A 309 -40.32 5.10 -16.80
CA GLY A 309 -39.81 6.37 -16.25
C GLY A 309 -38.37 6.80 -16.56
N LYS A 310 -37.63 6.22 -17.49
CA LYS A 310 -36.36 6.83 -17.97
C LYS A 310 -36.30 6.89 -19.50
N GLY A 311 -36.58 8.08 -20.02
CA GLY A 311 -36.45 8.40 -21.44
C GLY A 311 -35.04 8.08 -21.93
N HIS A 312 -34.97 7.24 -22.95
CA HIS A 312 -33.73 6.90 -23.63
C HIS A 312 -33.39 8.05 -24.56
N GLN A 313 -32.34 8.83 -24.24
CA GLN A 313 -31.70 9.69 -25.22
C GLN A 313 -30.75 8.83 -26.05
N LEU A 314 -31.30 8.16 -27.05
CA LEU A 314 -30.52 7.56 -28.12
C LEU A 314 -29.91 8.71 -28.94
N MET A 315 -28.58 8.87 -28.90
CA MET A 315 -27.90 9.59 -29.99
C MET A 315 -28.04 8.74 -31.25
N GLY A 316 -28.71 9.31 -32.24
CA GLY A 316 -29.13 8.62 -33.44
C GLY A 316 -28.02 8.39 -34.45
N GLU A 317 -28.28 7.40 -35.31
CA GLU A 317 -27.93 7.49 -36.71
C GLU A 317 -29.22 7.32 -37.52
N SER A 318 -29.61 8.42 -38.17
CA SER A 318 -30.39 8.51 -39.42
C SER A 318 -31.64 7.64 -39.58
N GLY A 319 -32.81 8.30 -39.58
CA GLY A 319 -33.96 7.81 -40.35
C GLY A 319 -35.34 8.14 -39.77
N ILE A 320 -35.89 9.29 -40.16
CA ILE A 320 -37.33 9.59 -40.32
C ILE A 320 -38.21 9.49 -39.06
N THR A 321 -38.59 10.68 -38.57
CA THR A 321 -39.70 10.93 -37.66
C THR A 321 -41.03 10.42 -38.21
N MET A 322 -41.81 9.68 -37.41
CA MET A 322 -43.26 9.69 -37.52
C MET A 322 -43.86 10.07 -36.17
N VAL A 323 -44.39 11.30 -36.16
CA VAL A 323 -45.29 11.84 -35.14
C VAL A 323 -46.57 11.01 -35.21
N ILE A 324 -46.91 10.31 -34.13
CA ILE A 324 -48.28 9.85 -33.88
C ILE A 324 -48.74 10.60 -32.64
N GLU A 325 -49.40 11.73 -32.86
CA GLU A 325 -50.32 12.30 -31.89
C GLU A 325 -51.47 11.32 -31.72
N ASN A 326 -51.84 11.03 -30.47
CA ASN A 326 -53.22 10.64 -30.19
C ASN A 326 -53.70 11.39 -28.93
N PRO A 327 -54.91 11.97 -28.97
CA PRO A 327 -55.37 12.98 -28.01
C PRO A 327 -56.18 12.38 -26.85
N GLN A 328 -56.36 13.21 -25.82
CA GLN A 328 -57.32 13.09 -24.70
C GLN A 328 -56.89 12.26 -23.48
N LEU A 329 -56.46 12.94 -22.41
CA LEU A 329 -57.01 12.73 -21.06
C LEU A 329 -56.69 13.97 -20.19
N TYR A 330 -57.75 14.62 -19.71
CA TYR A 330 -57.70 15.81 -18.85
C TYR A 330 -56.95 15.55 -17.52
N PRO A 331 -56.23 16.54 -16.95
CA PRO A 331 -55.71 16.44 -15.59
C PRO A 331 -56.81 16.76 -14.54
N PRO A 332 -56.88 16.04 -13.40
CA PRO A 332 -57.78 16.40 -12.31
C PRO A 332 -57.27 17.63 -11.51
N PRO A 333 -58.15 18.40 -10.85
CA PRO A 333 -57.81 19.67 -10.20
C PRO A 333 -57.07 19.47 -8.86
N PRO A 334 -56.27 20.46 -8.42
CA PRO A 334 -55.50 20.37 -7.17
C PRO A 334 -56.38 20.57 -5.92
N PRO A 335 -56.17 19.81 -4.83
CA PRO A 335 -56.83 20.06 -3.55
C PRO A 335 -56.18 21.23 -2.76
N PRO A 336 -56.93 21.86 -1.83
CA PRO A 336 -56.63 23.17 -1.27
C PRO A 336 -55.57 23.17 -0.16
N ALA A 337 -54.91 24.32 -0.02
CA ALA A 337 -53.90 24.61 1.00
C ALA A 337 -54.47 24.58 2.44
N ALA A 338 -53.75 23.92 3.35
CA ALA A 338 -53.93 24.06 4.80
C ALA A 338 -52.57 24.09 5.51
N VAL A 339 -52.24 25.29 6.01
CA VAL A 339 -51.59 25.74 7.26
C VAL A 339 -50.66 24.76 8.04
N PRO A 340 -49.48 25.22 8.52
CA PRO A 340 -48.40 24.35 8.99
C PRO A 340 -48.54 23.96 10.48
N THR A 341 -48.12 22.73 10.81
CA THR A 341 -47.79 22.32 12.18
C THR A 341 -46.36 21.79 12.24
N GLU A 342 -45.66 22.27 13.26
CA GLU A 342 -44.23 22.19 13.52
C GLU A 342 -43.70 20.75 13.70
N ALA A 343 -42.59 20.44 13.02
CA ALA A 343 -41.65 19.41 13.47
C ALA A 343 -40.23 19.77 13.00
N LYS A 344 -39.32 19.81 13.97
CA LYS A 344 -37.97 20.37 13.93
C LYS A 344 -37.09 19.76 12.82
N THR A 345 -36.73 20.57 11.83
CA THR A 345 -35.70 20.25 10.84
C THR A 345 -34.32 20.63 11.36
N SER A 346 -33.42 19.65 11.46
CA SER A 346 -31.97 19.86 11.49
C SER A 346 -31.45 20.08 10.07
N THR A 347 -30.90 21.27 9.81
CA THR A 347 -30.22 21.70 8.57
C THR A 347 -28.76 21.20 8.51
N PRO A 348 -28.03 21.29 7.36
CA PRO A 348 -27.61 20.09 6.62
C PRO A 348 -26.08 19.95 6.37
N LEU A 349 -25.67 18.72 6.01
CA LEU A 349 -24.30 18.28 5.67
C LEU A 349 -23.68 18.92 4.40
N ARG A 350 -24.41 19.80 3.69
CA ARG A 350 -23.95 20.40 2.41
C ARG A 350 -22.86 21.47 2.55
N GLY A 351 -22.63 21.98 3.76
CA GLY A 351 -21.54 22.93 4.03
C GLY A 351 -20.17 22.26 4.23
N ARG A 352 -20.14 20.98 4.65
CA ARG A 352 -18.90 20.28 5.01
C ARG A 352 -18.13 19.78 3.78
N GLU A 353 -18.85 19.34 2.75
CA GLU A 353 -18.25 18.89 1.48
C GLU A 353 -17.60 20.03 0.70
N LYS A 354 -18.26 21.20 0.64
CA LYS A 354 -17.68 22.40 0.03
C LYS A 354 -16.40 22.84 0.74
N LYS A 355 -16.39 22.85 2.07
CA LYS A 355 -15.23 23.22 2.88
C LYS A 355 -14.04 22.26 2.72
N ILE A 356 -14.30 20.96 2.51
CA ILE A 356 -13.24 19.97 2.23
C ILE A 356 -12.65 20.18 0.84
N HIS A 357 -13.47 20.44 -0.17
CA HIS A 357 -13.01 20.65 -1.54
C HIS A 357 -12.22 21.98 -1.69
N GLU A 358 -12.63 23.01 -0.94
CA GLU A 358 -11.95 24.31 -0.87
C GLU A 358 -10.60 24.19 -0.13
N ASN A 359 -10.57 23.51 1.03
CA ASN A 359 -9.32 23.21 1.74
C ASN A 359 -8.34 22.38 0.90
N LYS A 360 -8.82 21.43 0.08
CA LYS A 360 -7.97 20.63 -0.81
C LYS A 360 -7.35 21.51 -1.91
N LYS A 361 -8.12 22.42 -2.51
CA LYS A 361 -7.61 23.37 -3.51
C LYS A 361 -6.58 24.34 -2.91
N GLU A 362 -6.88 24.92 -1.75
CA GLU A 362 -5.96 25.81 -1.04
C GLU A 362 -4.65 25.10 -0.63
N TRP A 363 -4.74 23.86 -0.14
CA TRP A 363 -3.57 23.04 0.18
C TRP A 363 -2.72 22.74 -1.07
N THR A 364 -3.34 22.40 -2.20
CA THR A 364 -2.60 22.17 -3.45
C THR A 364 -1.94 23.44 -3.99
N MET A 365 -2.59 24.61 -3.87
CA MET A 365 -2.00 25.89 -4.29
C MET A 365 -0.81 26.25 -3.40
N LYS A 366 -0.97 26.15 -2.07
CA LYS A 366 0.12 26.45 -1.12
C LYS A 366 1.35 25.56 -1.32
N LYS A 367 1.15 24.30 -1.71
CA LYS A 367 2.26 23.37 -2.05
C LYS A 367 2.94 23.71 -3.38
N ARG A 368 2.18 24.19 -4.37
CA ARG A 368 2.74 24.66 -5.65
C ARG A 368 3.55 25.95 -5.47
N ASP A 369 3.05 26.88 -4.68
CA ASP A 369 3.77 28.13 -4.38
C ASP A 369 5.07 27.87 -3.63
N ALA A 370 5.03 27.00 -2.61
CA ALA A 370 6.23 26.61 -1.88
C ALA A 370 7.26 25.88 -2.77
N LEU A 371 6.81 25.02 -3.67
CA LEU A 371 7.66 24.33 -4.63
C LEU A 371 8.29 25.31 -5.64
N MET A 372 7.50 26.29 -6.11
CA MET A 372 7.97 27.34 -7.01
C MET A 372 9.06 28.18 -6.34
N VAL A 373 8.85 28.62 -5.10
CA VAL A 373 9.85 29.38 -4.32
C VAL A 373 11.15 28.59 -4.15
N ALA A 374 11.05 27.31 -3.76
CA ALA A 374 12.21 26.43 -3.61
C ALA A 374 12.97 26.25 -4.93
N ALA A 375 12.26 26.07 -6.05
CA ALA A 375 12.88 25.95 -7.37
C ALA A 375 13.61 27.23 -7.79
N THR A 376 13.02 28.42 -7.58
CA THR A 376 13.70 29.70 -7.85
C THR A 376 14.93 29.93 -6.97
N LEU A 377 14.88 29.53 -5.70
CA LEU A 377 16.04 29.63 -4.80
C LEU A 377 17.18 28.71 -5.25
N ILE A 378 16.88 27.46 -5.58
CA ILE A 378 17.88 26.51 -6.08
C ILE A 378 18.47 27.00 -7.41
N ALA A 379 17.63 27.46 -8.33
CA ALA A 379 18.08 28.02 -9.60
C ALA A 379 18.95 29.29 -9.41
N GLY A 380 18.56 30.18 -8.49
CA GLY A 380 19.33 31.39 -8.17
C GLY A 380 20.68 31.08 -7.52
N MET A 381 20.71 30.14 -6.58
CA MET A 381 21.95 29.68 -5.94
C MET A 381 22.89 28.99 -6.94
N ALA A 382 22.35 28.13 -7.81
CA ALA A 382 23.12 27.47 -8.86
C ALA A 382 23.65 28.48 -9.89
N PHE A 383 22.84 29.47 -10.27
CA PHE A 383 23.27 30.53 -11.18
C PHE A 383 24.40 31.35 -10.55
N GLN A 384 24.25 31.83 -9.31
CA GLN A 384 25.30 32.58 -8.61
C GLN A 384 26.62 31.81 -8.49
N ALA A 385 26.57 30.50 -8.24
CA ALA A 385 27.76 29.66 -8.21
C ALA A 385 28.44 29.51 -9.58
N ALA A 386 27.68 29.60 -10.67
CA ALA A 386 28.20 29.55 -12.04
C ALA A 386 28.78 30.89 -12.50
N VAL A 387 28.16 32.03 -12.16
CA VAL A 387 28.67 33.36 -12.54
C VAL A 387 29.75 33.90 -11.61
N ASN A 388 29.80 33.44 -10.36
CA ASN A 388 30.78 33.90 -9.38
C ASN A 388 31.36 32.69 -8.62
N PRO A 389 32.12 31.81 -9.29
CA PRO A 389 32.75 30.68 -8.64
C PRO A 389 33.69 31.19 -7.54
N PRO A 390 33.59 30.66 -6.29
CA PRO A 390 34.48 31.07 -5.22
C PRO A 390 35.93 30.81 -5.63
N GLY A 391 36.73 31.88 -5.66
CA GLY A 391 38.06 31.93 -6.25
C GLY A 391 38.96 30.78 -5.83
N GLY A 392 39.49 30.07 -6.82
CA GLY A 392 40.36 28.92 -6.66
C GLY A 392 41.00 28.49 -7.99
N VAL A 393 41.88 29.35 -8.50
CA VAL A 393 43.06 29.09 -9.35
C VAL A 393 42.95 27.92 -10.35
N TRP A 394 42.67 28.24 -11.62
CA TRP A 394 42.97 27.35 -12.74
C TRP A 394 43.96 28.03 -13.70
N GLY A 395 45.22 27.58 -13.60
CA GLY A 395 46.17 27.51 -14.72
C GLY A 395 47.07 28.72 -14.97
N GLU A 396 48.37 28.57 -14.66
CA GLU A 396 49.40 28.94 -15.64
C GLU A 396 50.44 27.81 -15.73
N GLU A 397 50.57 27.26 -16.94
CA GLU A 397 51.58 26.30 -17.36
C GLU A 397 52.52 27.01 -18.35
N LYS A 398 53.84 26.91 -18.11
CA LYS A 398 55.03 27.04 -19.02
C LYS A 398 56.18 27.71 -18.22
N ARG A 399 57.43 27.24 -18.16
CA ARG A 399 58.28 26.36 -18.99
C ARG A 399 59.51 25.91 -18.14
N PRO A 400 60.30 24.92 -18.61
CA PRO A 400 61.40 24.34 -17.83
C PRO A 400 62.65 25.22 -17.87
N VAL A 401 63.35 25.36 -16.74
CA VAL A 401 64.70 25.92 -16.68
C VAL A 401 65.65 24.86 -16.12
N MET A 402 66.58 24.46 -16.98
CA MET A 402 67.77 23.69 -16.65
C MET A 402 68.54 24.36 -15.50
N VAL A 403 68.92 23.59 -14.48
CA VAL A 403 70.00 23.97 -13.57
C VAL A 403 71.15 22.99 -13.77
N ARG A 404 72.23 23.53 -14.33
CA ARG A 404 73.55 22.90 -14.37
C ARG A 404 74.12 22.82 -12.94
N ARG A 405 74.90 21.76 -12.71
CA ARG A 405 75.85 21.60 -11.61
C ARG A 405 76.64 22.88 -11.31
N CYS A 406 76.85 23.14 -10.02
CA CYS A 406 78.18 23.21 -9.43
C CYS A 406 78.19 22.31 -8.20
#